data_AF-A0A9W4LMC6-F1
#
_entry.id   AF-A0A9W4LMC6-F1
#
_cell.length_a   1.000
_cell.length_b   1.000
_cell.length_c   1.000
_cell.angle_alpha   90.00
_cell.angle_beta   90.00
_cell.angle_gamma   90.00
#
_symmetry.space_group_name_H-M   'P 1'
#
loop_
_entity.id
_entity.type
_entity.pdbx_description
1 polymer ?
#
loop_
_entity_poly.entity_id
_entity_poly.type
_entity_poly.pdbx_seq_one_letter_code
_entity_poly.pdbx_strand_id
1 'polypeptide(L)'
;MTILKRTLSGNWGNDIVLLLKAAGESGLKVRFGNQSLDTPGTLAAAGPAVEGAYFAKLYNTEAPAGHAFNEDFKKQFGVLPASEQPTTVFAFMLLGDALKKVDFKGGPIDATKIALAIEGASYDTPGGKWSIRKQDHQVQMPVYISEVSRDAKDKHDGTPFGFKLLKIVSPEEAAVPPSPKCVMKRPS
;
A
#
# COMPACT_ATOMS: atom_id res chain seq x y z
N MET A 1 29.14 -14.81 -7.65
CA MET A 1 27.89 -14.11 -7.29
C MET A 1 27.00 -14.12 -8.52
N THR A 2 26.03 -15.04 -8.60
CA THR A 2 25.17 -15.17 -9.78
C THR A 2 24.22 -13.97 -9.81
N ILE A 3 24.25 -13.17 -10.88
CA ILE A 3 23.31 -12.06 -11.06
C ILE A 3 21.93 -12.69 -11.29
N LEU A 4 21.10 -12.72 -10.24
CA LEU A 4 19.70 -13.10 -10.36
C LEU A 4 19.01 -12.07 -11.26
N LYS A 5 18.50 -12.53 -12.41
CA LYS A 5 17.65 -11.73 -13.28
C LYS A 5 16.40 -11.29 -12.51
N ARG A 6 15.92 -10.09 -12.80
CA ARG A 6 14.75 -9.49 -12.14
C ARG A 6 13.61 -9.39 -13.13
N THR A 7 12.38 -9.60 -12.66
CA THR A 7 11.17 -9.35 -13.44
C THR A 7 10.22 -8.47 -12.63
N LEU A 8 9.66 -7.45 -13.27
CA LEU A 8 8.66 -6.58 -12.66
C LEU A 8 7.29 -6.98 -13.19
N SER A 9 6.30 -7.04 -12.31
CA SER A 9 4.92 -7.35 -12.68
C SER A 9 3.96 -6.46 -11.91
N GLY A 10 2.94 -5.96 -12.61
CA GLY A 10 1.79 -5.28 -12.00
C GLY A 10 0.59 -6.21 -11.76
N ASN A 11 0.75 -7.52 -12.00
CA ASN A 11 -0.33 -8.50 -11.83
C ASN A 11 -0.83 -8.53 -10.38
N TRP A 12 -2.10 -8.86 -10.20
CA TRP A 12 -2.81 -8.90 -8.92
C TRP A 12 -3.90 -9.98 -8.97
N GLY A 13 -4.53 -10.29 -7.83
CA GLY A 13 -5.57 -11.32 -7.76
C GLY A 13 -5.07 -12.67 -8.25
N ASN A 14 -5.86 -13.37 -9.06
CA ASN A 14 -5.47 -14.67 -9.61
C ASN A 14 -4.23 -14.60 -10.50
N ASP A 15 -3.99 -13.47 -11.18
CA ASP A 15 -2.88 -13.36 -12.12
C ASP A 15 -1.52 -13.40 -11.43
N ILE A 16 -1.39 -12.84 -10.20
CA ILE A 16 -0.14 -12.93 -9.46
C ILE A 16 0.02 -14.29 -8.79
N VAL A 17 -1.06 -14.85 -8.25
CA VAL A 17 -1.07 -16.17 -7.61
C VAL A 17 -0.66 -17.25 -8.61
N LEU A 18 -1.29 -17.27 -9.80
CA LEU A 18 -1.02 -18.26 -10.84
C LEU A 18 0.34 -18.05 -11.51
N LEU A 19 0.75 -16.79 -11.71
CA LEU A 19 2.09 -16.48 -12.23
C LEU A 19 3.19 -17.03 -11.32
N LEU A 20 3.09 -16.77 -10.01
CA LEU A 20 4.12 -17.21 -9.07
C LEU A 20 4.07 -18.71 -8.80
N LYS A 21 2.89 -19.32 -8.83
CA LYS A 21 2.75 -20.78 -8.82
C LYS A 21 3.51 -21.40 -10.00
N ALA A 22 3.23 -20.94 -11.23
CA ALA A 22 3.89 -21.45 -12.43
C ALA A 22 5.41 -21.17 -12.42
N ALA A 23 5.83 -20.01 -11.93
CA ALA A 23 7.25 -19.70 -11.77
C ALA A 23 7.95 -20.65 -10.78
N GLY A 24 7.29 -20.98 -9.66
CA GLY A 24 7.76 -21.95 -8.69
C GLY A 24 7.85 -23.37 -9.27
N GLU A 25 6.78 -23.85 -9.91
CA GLU A 25 6.69 -25.19 -10.50
C GLU A 25 7.68 -25.40 -11.66
N SER A 26 7.92 -24.37 -12.47
CA SER A 26 8.92 -24.42 -13.55
C SER A 26 10.37 -24.29 -13.08
N GLY A 27 10.58 -23.96 -11.80
CA GLY A 27 11.91 -23.72 -11.25
C GLY A 27 12.57 -22.43 -11.75
N LEU A 28 11.78 -21.48 -12.26
CA LEU A 28 12.28 -20.20 -12.79
C LEU A 28 13.11 -19.46 -11.73
N LYS A 29 14.37 -19.16 -12.05
CA LYS A 29 15.30 -18.49 -11.13
C LYS A 29 15.38 -17.00 -11.41
N VAL A 30 14.33 -16.27 -11.02
CA VAL A 30 14.28 -14.80 -11.08
C VAL A 30 13.76 -14.23 -9.77
N ARG A 31 14.15 -13.00 -9.45
CA ARG A 31 13.50 -12.24 -8.36
C ARG A 31 12.37 -11.40 -8.94
N PHE A 32 11.17 -11.58 -8.41
CA PHE A 32 10.01 -10.77 -8.77
C PHE A 32 10.03 -9.43 -8.03
N GLY A 33 9.58 -8.37 -8.69
CA GLY A 33 9.14 -7.12 -8.08
C GLY A 33 7.68 -6.88 -8.41
N ASN A 34 6.83 -6.72 -7.39
CA ASN A 34 5.39 -6.60 -7.56
C ASN A 34 4.74 -5.78 -6.41
N GLN A 35 3.49 -5.34 -6.59
CA GLN A 35 2.75 -4.49 -5.65
C GLN A 35 1.55 -5.18 -4.98
N SER A 36 1.40 -6.49 -5.20
CA SER A 36 0.26 -7.30 -4.79
C SER A 36 0.67 -8.67 -4.25
N LEU A 37 1.92 -8.82 -3.78
CA LEU A 37 2.44 -10.09 -3.24
C LEU A 37 1.75 -10.52 -1.93
N ASP A 38 1.09 -9.58 -1.25
CA ASP A 38 0.27 -9.79 -0.06
C ASP A 38 -1.20 -10.09 -0.38
N THR A 39 -1.50 -10.41 -1.64
CA THR A 39 -2.79 -11.01 -2.02
C THR A 39 -2.88 -12.39 -1.35
N PRO A 40 -3.94 -12.70 -0.58
CA PRO A 40 -4.06 -13.96 0.12
C PRO A 40 -3.85 -15.18 -0.78
N GLY A 41 -3.02 -16.11 -0.31
CA GLY A 41 -2.66 -17.35 -1.00
C GLY A 41 -1.46 -17.22 -1.96
N THR A 42 -0.95 -16.02 -2.21
CA THR A 42 0.16 -15.79 -3.15
C THR A 42 1.46 -16.45 -2.68
N LEU A 43 1.84 -16.27 -1.41
CA LEU A 43 3.10 -16.86 -0.92
C LEU A 43 2.98 -18.37 -0.79
N ALA A 44 1.82 -18.87 -0.36
CA ALA A 44 1.56 -20.30 -0.29
C ALA A 44 1.64 -20.98 -1.67
N ALA A 45 1.04 -20.36 -2.70
CA ALA A 45 1.05 -20.89 -4.06
C ALA A 45 2.44 -20.86 -4.70
N ALA A 46 3.24 -19.83 -4.41
CA ALA A 46 4.58 -19.68 -4.95
C ALA A 46 5.61 -20.64 -4.33
N GLY A 47 5.38 -21.08 -3.10
CA GLY A 47 6.30 -21.94 -2.35
C GLY A 47 7.67 -21.28 -2.11
N PRO A 48 8.74 -22.05 -1.89
CA PRO A 48 10.06 -21.50 -1.54
C PRO A 48 10.69 -20.60 -2.62
N ALA A 49 10.21 -20.66 -3.87
CA ALA A 49 10.77 -19.89 -4.98
C ALA A 49 10.53 -18.38 -4.87
N VAL A 50 9.59 -17.94 -4.02
CA VAL A 50 9.26 -16.52 -3.83
C VAL A 50 10.22 -15.80 -2.88
N GLU A 51 11.07 -16.53 -2.16
CA GLU A 51 12.04 -15.93 -1.24
C GLU A 51 12.97 -14.96 -1.98
N GLY A 52 13.10 -13.76 -1.43
CA GLY A 52 13.87 -12.67 -2.03
C GLY A 52 13.13 -11.84 -3.09
N ALA A 53 11.83 -12.09 -3.32
CA ALA A 53 10.99 -11.21 -4.13
C ALA A 53 10.79 -9.86 -3.43
N TYR A 54 10.77 -8.78 -4.21
CA TYR A 54 10.53 -7.42 -3.73
C TYR A 54 9.05 -7.06 -3.83
N PHE A 55 8.55 -6.42 -2.77
CA PHE A 55 7.18 -5.97 -2.63
C PHE A 55 7.16 -4.47 -2.35
N ALA A 56 6.46 -3.71 -3.20
CA ALA A 56 6.26 -2.27 -3.00
C ALA A 56 4.79 -2.00 -2.65
N LYS A 57 4.53 -1.43 -1.48
CA LYS A 57 3.16 -1.16 -0.99
C LYS A 57 3.10 0.13 -0.20
N LEU A 58 1.90 0.57 0.14
CA LEU A 58 1.65 1.78 0.92
C LEU A 58 1.74 1.55 2.43
N TYR A 59 1.91 0.30 2.85
CA TYR A 59 2.05 -0.07 4.25
C TYR A 59 2.79 -1.41 4.38
N ASN A 60 3.50 -1.58 5.47
CA ASN A 60 4.06 -2.85 5.94
C ASN A 60 3.75 -2.97 7.44
N THR A 61 3.44 -4.16 7.95
CA THR A 61 3.11 -4.37 9.36
C THR A 61 4.30 -4.10 10.30
N GLU A 62 5.52 -4.11 9.78
CA GLU A 62 6.74 -3.68 10.48
C GLU A 62 6.94 -2.15 10.47
N ALA A 63 5.98 -1.37 9.98
CA ALA A 63 6.05 0.09 10.02
C ALA A 63 6.27 0.59 11.47
N PRO A 64 7.17 1.58 11.70
CA PRO A 64 7.51 2.03 13.06
C PRO A 64 6.32 2.49 13.90
N ALA A 65 5.36 3.20 13.30
CA ALA A 65 4.12 3.65 13.95
C ALA A 65 2.95 2.65 13.80
N GLY A 66 3.22 1.45 13.26
CA GLY A 66 2.21 0.50 12.83
C GLY A 66 1.63 -0.38 13.93
N HIS A 67 2.31 -0.53 15.07
CA HIS A 67 1.97 -1.51 16.09
C HIS A 67 0.50 -1.44 16.55
N ALA A 68 0.06 -0.25 16.98
CA ALA A 68 -1.31 -0.07 17.47
C ALA A 68 -2.36 -0.32 16.38
N PHE A 69 -2.08 0.08 15.14
CA PHE A 69 -2.96 -0.18 14.01
C PHE A 69 -3.08 -1.68 13.71
N ASN A 70 -1.96 -2.40 13.70
CA ASN A 70 -1.96 -3.84 13.47
C ASN A 70 -2.71 -4.62 14.55
N GLU A 71 -2.52 -4.26 15.82
CA GLU A 71 -3.22 -4.89 16.93
C GLU A 71 -4.72 -4.64 16.88
N ASP A 72 -5.13 -3.40 16.65
CA ASP A 72 -6.55 -3.05 16.53
C ASP A 72 -7.20 -3.72 15.32
N PHE A 73 -6.53 -3.70 14.16
CA PHE A 73 -7.02 -4.36 12.95
C PHE A 73 -7.18 -5.87 13.18
N LYS A 74 -6.18 -6.52 13.80
CA LYS A 74 -6.25 -7.95 14.14
C LYS A 74 -7.35 -8.26 15.15
N LYS A 75 -7.56 -7.39 16.13
CA LYS A 75 -8.64 -7.53 17.11
C LYS A 75 -10.02 -7.47 16.43
N GLN A 76 -10.20 -6.60 15.44
CA GLN A 76 -11.48 -6.42 14.75
C GLN A 76 -11.74 -7.48 13.67
N PHE A 77 -10.71 -7.87 12.92
CA PHE A 77 -10.87 -8.71 11.72
C PHE A 77 -10.23 -10.11 11.84
N GLY A 78 -9.55 -10.41 12.94
CA GLY A 78 -8.89 -11.69 13.19
C GLY A 78 -7.58 -11.90 12.42
N VAL A 79 -7.19 -10.97 11.55
CA VAL A 79 -6.00 -11.04 10.69
C VAL A 79 -5.20 -9.75 10.75
N LEU A 80 -3.90 -9.80 10.43
CA LEU A 80 -3.12 -8.59 10.21
C LEU A 80 -3.55 -7.91 8.90
N PRO A 81 -3.41 -6.57 8.80
CA PRO A 81 -3.85 -5.84 7.62
C PRO A 81 -2.95 -6.16 6.41
N ALA A 82 -3.57 -6.43 5.27
CA ALA A 82 -2.89 -6.76 4.03
C ALA A 82 -3.68 -6.23 2.81
N SER A 83 -3.10 -6.38 1.63
CA SER A 83 -3.67 -5.93 0.35
C SER A 83 -4.05 -4.44 0.41
N GLU A 84 -5.24 -4.07 -0.05
CA GLU A 84 -5.70 -2.67 -0.05
C GLU A 84 -6.35 -2.22 1.28
N GLN A 85 -6.35 -3.08 2.30
CA GLN A 85 -7.00 -2.78 3.58
C GLN A 85 -6.33 -1.58 4.29
N PRO A 86 -4.98 -1.50 4.43
CA PRO A 86 -4.34 -0.34 5.05
C PRO A 86 -4.65 0.95 4.28
N THR A 87 -4.48 0.92 2.95
CA THR A 87 -4.76 2.04 2.04
C THR A 87 -6.17 2.59 2.25
N THR A 88 -7.16 1.69 2.34
CA THR A 88 -8.56 2.05 2.55
C THR A 88 -8.76 2.74 3.90
N VAL A 89 -8.24 2.16 4.98
CA VAL A 89 -8.37 2.75 6.32
C VAL A 89 -7.71 4.13 6.38
N PHE A 90 -6.51 4.27 5.82
CA PHE A 90 -5.77 5.53 5.84
C PHE A 90 -6.46 6.62 5.01
N ALA A 91 -7.06 6.27 3.88
CA ALA A 91 -7.89 7.19 3.10
C ALA A 91 -9.11 7.68 3.90
N PHE A 92 -9.78 6.80 4.66
CA PHE A 92 -10.89 7.18 5.53
C PHE A 92 -10.45 8.03 6.73
N MET A 93 -9.26 7.80 7.28
CA MET A 93 -8.68 8.66 8.32
C MET A 93 -8.45 10.09 7.81
N LEU A 94 -7.85 10.23 6.61
CA LEU A 94 -7.65 11.53 5.96
C LEU A 94 -8.99 12.20 5.64
N LEU A 95 -9.98 11.46 5.12
CA LEU A 95 -11.32 11.97 4.87
C LEU A 95 -11.98 12.44 6.17
N GLY A 96 -11.88 11.65 7.24
CA GLY A 96 -12.41 12.02 8.55
C GLY A 96 -11.78 13.29 9.10
N ASP A 97 -10.47 13.49 8.92
CA ASP A 97 -9.79 14.74 9.28
C ASP A 97 -10.28 15.93 8.46
N ALA A 98 -10.47 15.75 7.15
CA ALA A 98 -11.02 16.78 6.27
C ALA A 98 -12.44 17.18 6.68
N LEU A 99 -13.30 16.19 6.96
CA LEU A 99 -14.70 16.42 7.33
C LEU A 99 -14.85 17.16 8.66
N LYS A 100 -13.94 16.95 9.64
CA LYS A 100 -13.93 17.72 10.90
C LYS A 100 -13.74 19.23 10.69
N LYS A 101 -13.19 19.64 9.53
CA LYS A 101 -12.95 21.04 9.17
C LYS A 101 -14.11 21.65 8.38
N VAL A 102 -15.14 20.86 8.05
CA VAL A 102 -16.31 21.33 7.29
C VAL A 102 -17.47 21.58 8.24
N ASP A 103 -17.98 22.81 8.23
CA ASP A 103 -19.21 23.20 8.93
C ASP A 103 -20.27 23.63 7.90
N PHE A 104 -21.40 22.91 7.89
CA PHE A 104 -22.55 23.23 7.04
C PHE A 104 -23.55 24.19 7.70
N LYS A 105 -23.36 24.56 8.97
CA LYS A 105 -24.22 25.47 9.75
C LYS A 105 -25.71 25.04 9.73
N GLY A 106 -25.95 23.73 9.80
CA GLY A 106 -27.31 23.15 9.70
C GLY A 106 -27.90 23.15 8.29
N GLY A 107 -27.15 23.60 7.27
CA GLY A 107 -27.52 23.52 5.87
C GLY A 107 -27.25 22.14 5.25
N PRO A 108 -27.60 21.95 3.96
CA PRO A 108 -27.38 20.71 3.23
C PRO A 108 -25.88 20.39 3.08
N ILE A 109 -25.57 19.11 2.92
CA ILE A 109 -24.21 18.64 2.60
C ILE A 109 -23.80 19.22 1.24
N ASP A 110 -22.64 19.87 1.22
CA ASP A 110 -22.05 20.50 0.05
C ASP A 110 -20.77 19.76 -0.36
N ALA A 111 -20.83 19.07 -1.50
CA ALA A 111 -19.71 18.30 -2.03
C ALA A 111 -18.51 19.18 -2.41
N THR A 112 -18.73 20.43 -2.82
CA THR A 112 -17.65 21.38 -3.15
C THR A 112 -16.89 21.76 -1.89
N LYS A 113 -17.59 22.03 -0.79
CA LYS A 113 -16.94 22.29 0.51
C LYS A 113 -16.13 21.10 1.00
N ILE A 114 -16.67 19.88 0.86
CA ILE A 114 -15.94 18.65 1.22
C ILE A 114 -14.69 18.50 0.34
N ALA A 115 -14.80 18.65 -0.97
CA ALA A 115 -13.68 18.51 -1.89
C ALA A 115 -12.56 19.51 -1.57
N LEU A 116 -12.90 20.78 -1.33
CA LEU A 116 -11.93 21.83 -0.95
C LEU A 116 -11.27 21.53 0.40
N ALA A 117 -11.98 20.93 1.35
CA ALA A 117 -11.41 20.50 2.63
C ALA A 117 -10.43 19.33 2.45
N ILE A 118 -10.77 18.34 1.60
CA ILE A 118 -9.90 17.21 1.26
C ILE A 118 -8.62 17.70 0.57
N GLU A 119 -8.72 18.67 -0.34
CA GLU A 119 -7.55 19.26 -1.00
C GLU A 119 -6.57 19.96 -0.04
N GLY A 120 -7.08 20.45 1.09
CA GLY A 120 -6.26 21.03 2.16
C GLY A 120 -5.85 20.02 3.24
N ALA A 121 -6.26 18.76 3.10
CA ALA A 121 -6.04 17.76 4.13
C ALA A 121 -4.60 17.25 4.13
N SER A 122 -4.09 17.06 5.34
CA SER A 122 -2.82 16.40 5.62
C SER A 122 -3.01 15.65 6.93
N TYR A 123 -2.70 14.36 6.95
CA TYR A 123 -2.94 13.51 8.10
C TYR A 123 -1.80 12.52 8.32
N ASP A 124 -1.36 12.37 9.57
CA ASP A 124 -0.35 11.38 9.96
C ASP A 124 -1.05 10.05 10.24
N THR A 125 -0.97 9.15 9.26
CA THR A 125 -1.53 7.79 9.36
C THR A 125 -0.52 6.86 10.05
N PRO A 126 -0.93 5.66 10.49
CA PRO A 126 0.02 4.62 10.91
C PRO A 126 1.05 4.23 9.84
N GLY A 127 0.76 4.49 8.56
CA GLY A 127 1.67 4.34 7.41
C GLY A 127 2.44 5.61 7.04
N GLY A 128 2.48 6.61 7.92
CA GLY A 128 3.12 7.90 7.70
C GLY A 128 2.18 8.98 7.15
N LYS A 129 2.76 10.12 6.78
CA LYS A 129 2.01 11.32 6.41
C LYS A 129 1.37 11.22 5.03
N TRP A 130 0.07 11.48 4.95
CA TRP A 130 -0.71 11.54 3.72
C TRP A 130 -1.19 12.97 3.48
N SER A 131 -1.15 13.42 2.23
CA SER A 131 -1.70 14.73 1.83
C SER A 131 -2.20 14.69 0.39
N ILE A 132 -3.04 15.63 -0.03
CA ILE A 132 -3.56 15.69 -1.40
C ILE A 132 -2.87 16.79 -2.17
N ARG A 133 -2.34 16.45 -3.35
CA ARG A 133 -1.79 17.43 -4.28
C ARG A 133 -2.92 18.12 -5.05
N LYS A 134 -2.97 19.46 -4.98
CA LYS A 134 -4.07 20.26 -5.55
C LYS A 134 -4.16 20.21 -7.08
N GLN A 135 -3.04 19.96 -7.76
CA GLN A 135 -2.94 20.02 -9.21
C GLN A 135 -3.71 18.89 -9.91
N ASP A 136 -3.74 17.70 -9.30
CA ASP A 136 -4.26 16.47 -9.91
C ASP A 136 -5.01 15.55 -8.93
N HIS A 137 -5.24 16.01 -7.69
CA HIS A 137 -5.85 15.24 -6.60
C HIS A 137 -5.13 13.93 -6.25
N GLN A 138 -3.87 13.78 -6.67
CA GLN A 138 -3.07 12.62 -6.32
C GLN A 138 -2.64 12.70 -4.85
N VAL A 139 -2.91 11.64 -4.10
CA VAL A 139 -2.38 11.50 -2.74
C VAL A 139 -0.85 11.38 -2.76
N GLN A 140 -0.19 12.15 -1.90
CA GLN A 140 1.23 12.08 -1.60
C GLN A 140 1.40 11.30 -0.31
N MET A 141 2.15 10.20 -0.37
CA MET A 141 2.27 9.24 0.72
C MET A 141 3.58 8.44 0.60
N PRO A 142 4.10 7.85 1.69
CA PRO A 142 5.28 7.00 1.63
C PRO A 142 5.02 5.70 0.87
N VAL A 143 6.09 5.09 0.36
CA VAL A 143 6.06 3.73 -0.21
C VAL A 143 7.00 2.83 0.58
N TYR A 144 6.49 1.70 1.05
CA TYR A 144 7.21 0.67 1.80
C TYR A 144 7.74 -0.39 0.84
N ILE A 145 9.06 -0.52 0.79
CA ILE A 145 9.75 -1.55 0.02
C ILE A 145 10.14 -2.68 0.96
N SER A 146 9.66 -3.87 0.65
CA SER A 146 9.84 -5.07 1.47
C SER A 146 10.44 -6.19 0.65
N GLU A 147 11.02 -7.18 1.32
CA GLU A 147 11.46 -8.44 0.72
C GLU A 147 10.69 -9.61 1.34
N VAL A 148 10.30 -10.57 0.50
CA VAL A 148 9.72 -11.82 0.99
C VAL A 148 10.82 -12.63 1.66
N SER A 149 10.70 -12.83 2.98
CA SER A 149 11.77 -13.37 3.79
C SER A 149 11.26 -14.22 4.95
N ARG A 150 12.06 -15.21 5.35
CA ARG A 150 11.88 -15.96 6.61
C ARG A 150 12.18 -15.13 7.85
N ASP A 151 12.90 -14.02 7.70
CA ASP A 151 13.24 -13.12 8.80
C ASP A 151 12.15 -12.08 9.07
N ALA A 152 11.10 -12.02 8.24
CA ALA A 152 9.97 -11.13 8.47
C ALA A 152 9.32 -11.44 9.82
N LYS A 153 9.02 -10.39 10.59
CA LYS A 153 8.39 -10.49 11.91
C LYS A 153 7.04 -11.18 11.83
N ASP A 154 6.20 -10.73 10.90
CA ASP A 154 4.85 -11.24 10.69
C ASP A 154 4.83 -12.20 9.50
N LYS A 155 4.28 -13.40 9.71
CA LYS A 155 4.14 -14.42 8.67
C LYS A 155 2.86 -14.23 7.88
N HIS A 156 2.89 -14.64 6.61
CA HIS A 156 1.77 -14.52 5.70
C HIS A 156 1.39 -15.88 5.08
N ASP A 157 0.11 -16.06 4.77
CA ASP A 157 -0.46 -17.28 4.17
C ASP A 157 -0.17 -18.60 4.93
N GLY A 158 0.11 -18.53 6.24
CA GLY A 158 0.52 -19.72 7.00
C GLY A 158 1.87 -20.31 6.56
N THR A 159 2.65 -19.56 5.78
CA THR A 159 3.98 -19.94 5.31
C THR A 159 5.05 -19.50 6.31
N PRO A 160 6.30 -20.01 6.22
CA PRO A 160 7.42 -19.46 7.01
C PRO A 160 7.85 -18.05 6.56
N PHE A 161 7.29 -17.53 5.47
CA PHE A 161 7.65 -16.25 4.87
C PHE A 161 6.71 -15.14 5.29
N GLY A 162 7.21 -13.91 5.23
CA GLY A 162 6.45 -12.68 5.34
C GLY A 162 7.17 -11.55 4.63
N PHE A 163 6.74 -10.31 4.86
CA PHE A 163 7.29 -9.13 4.19
C PHE A 163 8.22 -8.36 5.14
N LYS A 164 9.52 -8.64 5.08
CA LYS A 164 10.53 -7.92 5.85
C LYS A 164 10.71 -6.52 5.28
N LEU A 165 10.53 -5.49 6.09
CA LEU A 165 10.70 -4.11 5.66
C LEU A 165 12.17 -3.82 5.36
N LEU A 166 12.47 -3.27 4.18
CA LEU A 166 13.82 -2.89 3.77
C LEU A 166 14.02 -1.38 3.76
N LYS A 167 13.08 -0.63 3.17
CA LYS A 167 13.16 0.82 3.03
C LYS A 167 11.76 1.42 3.06
N ILE A 168 11.65 2.62 3.65
CA ILE A 168 10.51 3.52 3.45
C ILE A 168 10.98 4.64 2.53
N VAL A 169 10.33 4.79 1.38
CA VAL A 169 10.53 5.88 0.44
C VAL A 169 9.62 7.03 0.87
N SER A 170 10.16 8.24 1.01
CA SER A 170 9.39 9.39 1.48
C SER A 170 8.30 9.80 0.46
N PRO A 171 7.25 10.54 0.87
CA PRO A 171 6.26 11.07 -0.05
C PRO A 171 6.87 11.87 -1.20
N GLU A 172 7.91 12.64 -0.93
CA GLU A 172 8.59 13.48 -1.93
C GLU A 172 9.39 12.65 -2.94
N GLU A 173 10.08 11.60 -2.49
CA GLU A 173 10.84 10.69 -3.37
C GLU A 173 9.90 9.78 -4.19
N ALA A 174 8.77 9.37 -3.60
CA ALA A 174 7.78 8.52 -4.27
C ALA A 174 6.86 9.28 -5.24
N ALA A 175 6.77 10.61 -5.12
CA ALA A 175 5.87 11.42 -5.91
C ALA A 175 6.26 11.41 -7.40
N VAL A 176 5.33 10.97 -8.24
CA VAL A 176 5.42 11.19 -9.69
C VAL A 176 4.90 12.61 -10.00
N PRO A 177 5.55 13.37 -10.90
CA PRO A 177 5.05 14.68 -11.32
C PRO A 177 3.61 14.59 -11.86
N PRO A 178 2.78 15.64 -11.69
CA PRO A 178 1.47 15.68 -12.31
C PRO A 178 1.57 15.47 -13.82
N SER A 179 0.65 14.68 -14.37
CA SER A 179 0.57 14.49 -15.81
C SER A 179 0.22 15.83 -16.49
N PRO A 180 0.93 16.24 -17.55
CA PRO A 180 0.56 17.45 -18.30
C PRO A 180 -0.81 17.33 -18.97
N LYS A 181 -1.38 16.12 -19.05
CA LYS A 181 -2.74 15.85 -19.55
C LYS A 181 -3.81 15.99 -18.47
N CYS A 182 -3.45 16.10 -17.19
CA CYS A 182 -4.40 16.36 -16.12
C CYS A 182 -4.74 17.86 -16.11
N VAL A 183 -5.91 18.21 -16.65
CA VAL A 183 -6.44 19.59 -16.65
C VAL A 183 -7.72 19.60 -15.84
N MET A 184 -7.62 19.96 -14.55
CA MET A 184 -8.76 20.04 -13.65
C MET A 184 -9.49 21.38 -13.76
N LYS A 185 -10.81 21.33 -13.93
CA LYS A 185 -11.68 22.50 -13.78
C LYS A 185 -11.85 22.81 -12.29
N ARG A 186 -11.60 24.05 -11.89
CA ARG A 186 -11.77 24.51 -10.51
C ARG A 186 -13.23 24.92 -10.26
N PRO A 187 -13.75 24.74 -9.04
CA PRO A 187 -15.02 25.38 -8.65
C PRO A 187 -14.91 26.91 -8.82
N SER A 188 -15.97 27.51 -9.35
CA SER A 188 -16.16 28.96 -9.49
C SER A 188 -16.85 29.55 -8.26
#